data_AF-A0A5N6MBV5-F1
#
_entry.id   AF-A0A5N6MBV5-F1
#
_cell.length_a   1.000
_cell.length_b   1.000
_cell.length_c   1.000
_cell.angle_alpha   90.00
_cell.angle_beta   90.00
_cell.angle_gamma   90.00
#
_symmetry.space_group_name_H-M   'P 1'
#
loop_
_entity.id
_entity.type
_entity.pdbx_description
1 polymer ?
#
loop_
_entity_poly.entity_id
_entity_poly.type
_entity_poly.pdbx_seq_one_letter_code
_entity_poly.pdbx_strand_id
1 'polypeptide(L)'
;MCAIASISDNFSSPSPTSQVQVLNINWFRNKPDGDDEVSMTMNISADLQSLFTWNTKQVFVFLAAEYETPQNSLNQVSLWDGIIPAKEHAKFYIHTTNKYRFVDQGSNLRGRDFNLTLHWHVMPKTGKMFADKIVMTGFYLPQSYR
;
A
#
# COMPACT_ATOMS: atom_id res chain seq x y z
N MET A 1 -8.99 21.60 26.89
CA MET A 1 -7.79 20.74 26.83
C MET A 1 -7.70 19.95 25.53
N CYS A 2 -8.75 19.24 25.07
CA CYS A 2 -8.67 18.44 23.83
C CYS A 2 -8.40 19.28 22.56
N ALA A 3 -8.95 20.50 22.46
CA ALA A 3 -8.73 21.37 21.30
C ALA A 3 -7.27 21.86 21.17
N ILE A 4 -6.61 22.20 22.29
CA ILE A 4 -5.20 22.66 22.31
C ILE A 4 -4.28 21.55 21.84
N ALA A 5 -4.60 20.33 22.25
CA ALA A 5 -3.83 19.17 21.91
C ALA A 5 -3.96 18.90 20.39
N SER A 6 -5.17 18.85 19.82
CA SER A 6 -5.33 18.70 18.35
C SER A 6 -4.65 19.82 17.53
N ILE A 7 -4.49 21.03 18.10
CA ILE A 7 -3.76 22.13 17.45
C ILE A 7 -2.24 21.91 17.48
N SER A 8 -1.69 21.25 18.52
CA SER A 8 -0.25 20.99 18.61
C SER A 8 0.23 19.96 17.58
N ASP A 9 -0.64 19.03 17.17
CA ASP A 9 -0.34 18.07 16.08
C ASP A 9 -0.05 18.76 14.74
N ASN A 10 -0.64 19.94 14.49
CA ASN A 10 -0.42 20.69 13.25
C ASN A 10 0.99 21.29 13.12
N PHE A 11 1.79 21.28 14.19
CA PHE A 11 3.18 21.77 14.14
C PHE A 11 4.19 20.66 13.80
N SER A 12 3.79 19.38 13.78
CA SER A 12 4.63 18.31 13.25
C SER A 12 4.44 18.20 11.74
N SER A 13 5.50 18.45 10.96
CA SER A 13 5.51 18.14 9.52
C SER A 13 5.83 16.66 9.33
N PRO A 14 4.90 15.81 8.87
CA PRO A 14 5.16 14.40 8.65
C PRO A 14 6.13 14.24 7.47
N SER A 15 7.13 13.38 7.64
CA SER A 15 8.10 13.03 6.61
C SER A 15 8.22 11.50 6.50
N PRO A 16 7.14 10.79 6.11
CA PRO A 16 7.17 9.35 5.97
C PRO A 16 8.04 8.95 4.78
N THR A 17 8.68 7.79 4.85
CA THR A 17 9.43 7.21 3.72
C THR A 17 9.02 5.76 3.51
N SER A 18 9.00 5.32 2.26
CA SER A 18 8.69 3.94 1.92
C SER A 18 9.49 3.48 0.70
N GLN A 19 9.90 2.23 0.72
CA GLN A 19 10.54 1.54 -0.38
C GLN A 19 9.94 0.15 -0.50
N VAL A 20 9.53 -0.22 -1.71
CA VAL A 20 9.02 -1.55 -2.00
C VAL A 20 9.83 -2.17 -3.12
N GLN A 21 10.21 -3.43 -2.94
CA GLN A 21 10.93 -4.21 -3.93
C GLN A 21 10.13 -5.46 -4.26
N VAL A 22 9.77 -5.64 -5.52
CA VAL A 22 9.20 -6.89 -6.01
C VAL A 22 10.35 -7.85 -6.27
N LEU A 23 10.41 -8.93 -5.50
CA LEU A 23 11.49 -9.90 -5.59
C LEU A 23 11.21 -10.96 -6.66
N ASN A 24 9.99 -11.48 -6.67
CA ASN A 24 9.60 -12.53 -7.59
C ASN A 24 8.10 -12.47 -7.88
N ILE A 25 7.73 -12.80 -9.12
CA ILE A 25 6.35 -13.10 -9.48
C ILE A 25 6.22 -14.62 -9.39
N ASN A 26 5.57 -15.07 -8.32
CA ASN A 26 5.47 -16.49 -7.97
C ASN A 26 4.68 -17.26 -9.02
N TRP A 27 3.60 -16.67 -9.51
CA TRP A 27 2.82 -17.19 -10.62
C TRP A 27 1.98 -16.08 -11.23
N PHE A 28 1.75 -16.20 -12.53
CA PHE A 28 0.89 -15.31 -13.28
C PHE A 28 0.09 -16.14 -14.27
N ARG A 29 -1.20 -16.31 -14.00
CA ARG A 29 -2.05 -17.22 -14.77
C ARG A 29 -3.37 -16.57 -15.12
N ASN A 30 -3.99 -17.11 -16.15
CA ASN A 30 -5.41 -16.88 -16.42
C ASN A 30 -6.21 -17.93 -15.65
N LYS A 31 -7.14 -17.49 -14.82
CA LYS A 31 -8.09 -18.35 -14.12
C LYS A 31 -9.09 -18.94 -15.13
N PRO A 32 -9.74 -20.08 -14.83
CA PRO A 32 -10.74 -20.67 -15.71
C PRO A 32 -11.96 -19.78 -16.00
N ASP A 33 -12.20 -18.78 -15.14
CA ASP A 33 -13.23 -17.74 -15.32
C ASP A 33 -12.83 -16.67 -16.35
N GLY A 34 -11.60 -16.72 -16.87
CA GLY A 34 -11.06 -15.79 -17.86
C GLY A 34 -10.26 -14.63 -17.28
N ASP A 35 -10.20 -14.49 -15.96
CA ASP A 35 -9.52 -13.39 -15.28
C ASP A 35 -8.04 -13.67 -15.04
N ASP A 36 -7.22 -12.63 -15.15
CA ASP A 36 -5.81 -12.70 -14.79
C ASP A 36 -5.64 -12.68 -13.27
N GLU A 37 -4.73 -13.51 -12.76
CA GLU A 37 -4.41 -13.62 -11.35
C GLU A 37 -2.88 -13.69 -11.17
N VAL A 38 -2.36 -12.78 -10.35
CA VAL A 38 -0.93 -12.62 -10.06
C VAL A 38 -0.67 -12.85 -8.57
N SER A 39 0.37 -13.60 -8.28
CA SER A 39 1.00 -13.61 -6.96
C SER A 39 2.46 -13.21 -7.07
N MET A 40 2.89 -12.39 -6.11
CA MET A 40 4.25 -11.89 -6.06
C MET A 40 4.76 -11.85 -4.62
N THR A 41 6.05 -12.09 -4.50
CA THR A 41 6.83 -11.93 -3.27
C THR A 41 7.52 -10.58 -3.30
N MET A 42 7.39 -9.83 -2.21
CA MET A 42 7.86 -8.45 -2.11
C MET A 42 8.48 -8.17 -0.74
N ASN A 43 9.41 -7.23 -0.74
CA ASN A 43 9.94 -6.60 0.46
C ASN A 43 9.32 -5.22 0.61
N ILE A 44 8.75 -4.94 1.76
CA ILE A 44 8.16 -3.65 2.12
C ILE A 44 8.99 -3.07 3.25
N SER A 45 9.62 -1.92 3.01
CA SER A 45 10.34 -1.14 4.00
C SER A 45 9.66 0.21 4.14
N ALA A 46 9.31 0.61 5.36
CA ALA A 46 8.73 1.94 5.58
C ALA A 46 9.16 2.51 6.93
N ASP A 47 9.34 3.83 6.95
CA ASP A 47 9.51 4.63 8.16
C ASP A 47 8.35 5.62 8.25
N LEU A 48 7.35 5.26 9.06
CA LEU A 48 6.12 6.00 9.31
C LEU A 48 6.11 6.63 10.71
N GLN A 49 7.25 6.67 11.41
CA GLN A 49 7.34 7.18 12.78
C GLN A 49 6.92 8.64 12.92
N SER A 50 7.11 9.43 11.85
CA SER A 50 6.72 10.84 11.78
C SER A 50 5.20 11.04 11.77
N LEU A 51 4.40 9.99 11.51
CA LEU A 51 2.93 10.03 11.59
C LEU A 51 2.38 9.91 13.02
N PHE A 52 3.23 9.53 13.98
CA PHE A 52 2.83 9.33 15.37
C PHE A 52 3.10 10.58 16.20
N THR A 53 2.02 11.22 16.62
CA THR A 53 2.01 12.27 17.64
C THR A 53 1.42 11.74 18.95
N TRP A 54 1.27 12.60 19.97
CA TRP A 54 0.63 12.23 21.23
C TRP A 54 -0.86 11.86 21.06
N ASN A 55 -1.50 12.36 19.99
CA ASN A 55 -2.90 12.09 19.65
C ASN A 55 -3.10 10.85 18.77
N THR A 56 -2.06 10.34 18.11
CA THR A 56 -2.21 9.17 17.23
C THR A 56 -2.57 7.95 18.08
N LYS A 57 -3.70 7.31 17.77
CA LYS A 57 -4.11 6.04 18.39
C LYS A 57 -3.47 4.86 17.68
N GLN A 58 -3.55 4.85 16.35
CA GLN A 58 -3.01 3.80 15.49
C GLN A 58 -2.92 4.31 14.05
N VAL A 59 -2.10 3.65 13.24
CA VAL A 59 -2.02 3.88 11.79
C VAL A 59 -2.42 2.59 11.09
N PHE A 60 -3.40 2.67 10.19
CA PHE A 60 -3.69 1.58 9.26
C PHE A 60 -2.89 1.83 7.99
N VAL A 61 -2.13 0.84 7.54
CA VAL A 61 -1.27 0.94 6.36
C VAL A 61 -1.61 -0.21 5.41
N PHE A 62 -1.65 0.06 4.12
CA PHE A 62 -1.80 -0.97 3.11
C PHE A 62 -1.03 -0.63 1.84
N LEU A 63 -0.51 -1.67 1.20
CA LEU A 63 0.15 -1.58 -0.09
C LEU A 63 -0.85 -1.99 -1.17
N ALA A 64 -1.04 -1.14 -2.17
CA ALA A 64 -1.90 -1.43 -3.31
C ALA A 64 -1.12 -1.41 -4.63
N ALA A 65 -1.51 -2.28 -5.56
CA ALA A 65 -1.17 -2.15 -6.98
C ALA A 65 -2.18 -1.21 -7.64
N GLU A 66 -1.69 -0.14 -8.25
CA GLU A 66 -2.47 0.84 -9.00
C GLU A 66 -2.08 0.79 -10.48
N TYR A 67 -3.04 0.60 -11.37
CA TYR A 67 -2.80 0.46 -12.81
C TYR A 67 -4.02 0.91 -13.62
N GLU A 68 -3.79 1.21 -14.88
CA GLU A 68 -4.82 1.69 -15.80
C GLU A 68 -5.18 0.60 -16.81
N THR A 69 -6.47 0.52 -17.15
CA THR A 69 -7.00 -0.34 -18.21
C THR A 69 -7.82 0.51 -19.18
N PRO A 70 -8.06 0.04 -20.42
CA PRO A 70 -8.90 0.79 -21.36
C PRO A 70 -10.31 1.12 -20.82
N GLN A 71 -10.82 0.30 -19.89
CA GLN A 71 -12.13 0.46 -19.28
C GLN A 71 -12.11 1.35 -18.03
N ASN A 72 -11.01 1.37 -17.27
CA ASN A 72 -10.90 2.08 -16.00
C ASN A 72 -9.61 2.89 -15.94
N SER A 73 -9.74 4.19 -15.66
CA SER A 73 -8.61 5.11 -15.49
C SER A 73 -7.83 4.88 -14.19
N LEU A 74 -8.37 4.11 -13.25
CA LEU A 74 -7.68 3.72 -12.02
C LEU A 74 -8.27 2.42 -11.50
N ASN A 75 -7.49 1.34 -11.58
CA ASN A 75 -7.74 0.09 -10.86
C ASN A 75 -6.80 0.05 -9.67
N GLN A 76 -7.34 -0.24 -8.48
CA GLN A 76 -6.56 -0.33 -7.24
C GLN A 76 -6.85 -1.67 -6.57
N VAL A 77 -5.81 -2.48 -6.37
CA VAL A 77 -5.91 -3.78 -5.70
C VAL A 77 -4.99 -3.79 -4.49
N SER A 78 -5.55 -3.93 -3.30
CA SER A 78 -4.76 -4.11 -2.07
C SER A 78 -4.00 -5.43 -2.15
N LEU A 79 -2.72 -5.42 -1.82
CA LEU A 79 -1.83 -6.59 -1.85
C LEU A 79 -1.46 -7.03 -0.43
N TRP A 80 -1.35 -6.08 0.49
CA TRP A 80 -0.99 -6.30 1.88
C TRP A 80 -1.52 -5.16 2.75
N ASP A 81 -1.88 -5.45 4.00
CA ASP A 81 -2.31 -4.48 4.98
C ASP A 81 -1.78 -4.82 6.37
N GLY A 82 -1.70 -3.80 7.22
CA GLY A 82 -1.32 -3.92 8.61
C GLY A 82 -1.85 -2.77 9.46
N ILE A 83 -1.96 -3.01 10.77
CA ILE A 83 -2.25 -1.98 11.76
C ILE A 83 -1.00 -1.78 12.61
N ILE A 84 -0.53 -0.55 12.67
CA ILE A 84 0.60 -0.13 13.49
C ILE A 84 0.01 0.54 14.75
N PRO A 85 0.08 -0.13 15.93
CA PRO A 85 -0.57 0.37 17.13
C PRO A 85 0.22 1.48 17.81
N ALA A 86 1.54 1.56 17.59
CA ALA A 86 2.42 2.48 18.30
C ALA A 86 3.67 2.85 17.48
N LYS A 87 4.32 3.96 17.86
CA LYS A 87 5.42 4.59 17.10
C LYS A 87 6.65 3.69 16.98
N GLU A 88 6.95 2.92 18.00
CA GLU A 88 8.04 1.94 18.06
C GLU A 88 7.95 0.87 16.96
N HIS A 89 6.74 0.58 16.46
CA HIS A 89 6.49 -0.36 15.37
C HIS A 89 6.36 0.31 14.01
N ALA A 90 6.40 1.65 13.94
CA ALA A 90 6.13 2.40 12.72
C ALA A 90 7.32 2.44 11.75
N LYS A 91 8.48 1.94 12.16
CA LYS A 91 9.61 1.64 11.28
C LYS A 91 9.73 0.13 11.14
N PHE A 92 9.50 -0.39 9.96
CA PHE A 92 9.43 -1.82 9.74
C PHE A 92 10.00 -2.23 8.39
N TYR A 93 10.39 -3.50 8.34
CA TYR A 93 10.75 -4.22 7.13
C TYR A 93 10.03 -5.56 7.13
N ILE A 94 9.31 -5.87 6.06
CA ILE A 94 8.50 -7.06 5.92
C ILE A 94 8.86 -7.74 4.61
N HIS A 95 9.21 -9.03 4.70
CA HIS A 95 9.29 -9.92 3.56
C HIS A 95 8.01 -10.76 3.50
N THR A 96 7.20 -10.59 2.46
CA THR A 96 5.90 -11.25 2.39
C THR A 96 5.45 -11.51 0.96
N THR A 97 4.59 -12.52 0.81
CA THR A 97 3.80 -12.72 -0.40
C THR A 97 2.52 -11.89 -0.30
N ASN A 98 1.96 -11.46 -1.42
CA ASN A 98 0.68 -10.75 -1.42
C ASN A 98 -0.41 -11.53 -0.64
N LYS A 99 -0.95 -10.89 0.40
CA LYS A 99 -2.03 -11.40 1.25
C LYS A 99 -3.34 -11.52 0.48
N TYR A 100 -3.61 -10.53 -0.37
CA TYR A 100 -4.75 -10.52 -1.27
C TYR A 100 -4.27 -10.74 -2.71
N ARG A 101 -5.05 -11.52 -3.46
CA ARG A 101 -4.71 -11.88 -4.84
C ARG A 101 -4.85 -10.66 -5.73
N PHE A 102 -3.84 -10.42 -6.55
CA PHE A 102 -3.91 -9.39 -7.57
C PHE A 102 -4.66 -9.96 -8.78
N VAL A 103 -5.96 -9.65 -8.86
CA VAL A 103 -6.87 -10.11 -9.91
C VAL A 103 -7.37 -8.93 -10.71
N ASP A 104 -7.48 -9.11 -12.03
CA ASP A 104 -8.21 -8.19 -12.91
C ASP A 104 -9.09 -8.97 -13.90
N GLN A 105 -10.09 -8.28 -14.43
CA GLN A 105 -11.01 -8.85 -15.41
C GLN A 105 -10.31 -9.11 -16.73
N GLY A 106 -10.50 -10.31 -17.28
CA GLY A 106 -9.91 -10.70 -18.56
C GLY A 106 -8.37 -10.73 -18.52
N SER A 107 -7.74 -10.50 -19.66
CA SER A 107 -6.28 -10.63 -19.83
C SER A 107 -5.50 -9.31 -19.78
N ASN A 108 -6.00 -8.34 -19.01
CA ASN A 108 -5.52 -6.96 -19.01
C ASN A 108 -4.18 -6.75 -18.29
N LEU A 109 -3.73 -7.72 -17.49
CA LEU A 109 -2.51 -7.62 -16.68
C LEU A 109 -1.24 -8.03 -17.43
N ARG A 110 -1.37 -8.67 -18.59
CA ARG A 110 -0.21 -9.08 -19.41
C ARG A 110 0.56 -7.86 -19.90
N GLY A 111 1.87 -7.81 -19.58
CA GLY A 111 2.72 -6.72 -20.00
C GLY A 111 2.36 -5.35 -19.41
N ARG A 112 1.53 -5.33 -18.36
CA ARG A 112 0.96 -4.11 -17.81
C ARG A 112 1.96 -3.44 -16.86
N ASP A 113 2.15 -2.15 -17.06
CA ASP A 113 2.81 -1.29 -16.08
C ASP A 113 1.87 -1.04 -14.91
N PHE A 114 2.41 -1.08 -13.70
CA PHE A 114 1.67 -0.78 -12.49
C PHE A 114 2.54 -0.03 -11.50
N ASN A 115 1.88 0.75 -10.66
CA ASN A 115 2.49 1.42 -9.53
C ASN A 115 2.19 0.64 -8.26
N LEU A 116 3.16 0.60 -7.36
CA LEU A 116 2.94 0.17 -5.99
C LEU A 116 2.75 1.41 -5.14
N THR A 117 1.61 1.53 -4.48
CA THR A 117 1.27 2.70 -3.69
C THR A 117 1.06 2.28 -2.24
N LEU A 118 1.88 2.81 -1.33
CA LEU A 118 1.69 2.63 0.10
C LEU A 118 0.75 3.71 0.61
N HIS A 119 -0.45 3.31 1.00
CA HIS A 119 -1.46 4.17 1.60
C HIS A 119 -1.43 4.00 3.12
N TRP A 120 -1.69 5.08 3.85
CA TRP A 120 -1.89 5.01 5.29
C TRP A 120 -3.00 5.94 5.76
N HIS A 121 -3.72 5.49 6.77
CA HIS A 121 -4.77 6.22 7.45
C HIS A 121 -4.36 6.39 8.91
N VAL A 122 -4.18 7.63 9.34
CA VAL A 122 -3.83 7.96 10.73
C VAL A 122 -5.11 8.18 11.52
N MET A 123 -5.32 7.33 12.53
CA MET A 123 -6.49 7.38 13.39
C MET A 123 -6.13 8.10 14.68
N PRO A 124 -6.64 9.32 14.92
CA PRO A 124 -6.40 10.01 16.18
C PRO A 124 -7.27 9.43 17.30
N LYS A 125 -6.88 9.67 18.55
CA LYS A 125 -7.71 9.43 19.74
C LYS A 125 -8.92 10.37 19.75
N THR A 126 -8.74 11.60 19.26
CA THR A 126 -9.81 12.59 19.11
C THR A 126 -9.58 13.45 17.87
N GLY A 127 -10.64 13.71 17.11
CA GLY A 127 -10.59 14.52 15.89
C GLY A 127 -10.85 13.70 14.62
N LYS A 128 -10.48 14.26 13.47
CA LYS A 128 -10.70 13.64 12.15
C LYS A 128 -9.52 12.74 11.77
N MET A 129 -9.85 11.59 11.16
CA MET A 129 -8.87 10.77 10.47
C MET A 129 -8.29 11.54 9.28
N PHE A 130 -7.01 11.33 8.97
CA PHE A 130 -6.41 11.79 7.73
C PHE A 130 -5.71 10.61 7.02
N ALA A 131 -5.64 10.71 5.71
CA ALA A 131 -5.06 9.69 4.85
C ALA A 131 -4.10 10.34 3.86
N ASP A 132 -3.01 9.66 3.56
CA ASP A 132 -2.02 10.08 2.58
C ASP A 132 -1.31 8.84 2.01
N LYS A 133 -0.47 9.03 0.99
CA LYS A 133 0.15 7.93 0.25
C LYS A 133 1.51 8.29 -0.36
N ILE A 134 2.34 7.26 -0.57
CA ILE A 134 3.55 7.33 -1.40
C ILE A 134 3.40 6.38 -2.58
N VAL A 135 3.59 6.91 -3.78
CA VAL A 135 3.55 6.15 -5.04
C VAL A 135 4.97 5.75 -5.44
N MET A 136 5.15 4.48 -5.74
CA MET A 136 6.38 3.89 -6.27
C MET A 136 6.10 3.37 -7.68
N THR A 137 6.77 3.96 -8.66
CA THR A 137 6.55 3.70 -10.09
C THR A 137 7.64 2.79 -10.66
N GLY A 138 7.38 2.22 -11.84
CA GLY A 138 8.38 1.47 -12.63
C GLY A 138 8.32 -0.05 -12.47
N PHE A 139 7.19 -0.58 -12.00
CA PHE A 139 6.93 -2.02 -11.99
C PHE A 139 6.14 -2.41 -13.24
N TYR A 140 6.44 -3.59 -13.77
CA TYR A 140 5.76 -4.14 -14.93
C TYR A 140 5.55 -5.64 -14.76
N LEU A 141 4.44 -6.14 -15.29
CA LEU A 141 4.13 -7.56 -15.34
C LEU A 141 4.67 -8.18 -16.63
N PRO A 142 5.03 -9.48 -16.63
CA PRO A 142 5.49 -10.16 -17.83
C PRO A 142 4.37 -10.31 -18.86
N GLN A 143 4.75 -10.45 -20.14
CA GLN A 143 3.80 -10.65 -21.25
C GLN A 143 3.20 -12.06 -21.27
N SER A 144 3.97 -13.06 -20.83
CA SER A 144 3.57 -14.46 -20.82
C SER A 144 3.16 -14.93 -19.42
N TYR A 145 2.14 -15.77 -19.36
CA TYR A 145 1.77 -16.50 -18.14
C TYR A 145 2.90 -17.44 -17.68
N ARG A 146 3.00 -17.66 -16.37
CA ARG A 146 3.96 -18.52 -15.68
C ARG A 146 3.31 -19.29 -14.55
#